data_AF-A0A811T6K6-F1
#
_entry.id   AF-A0A811T6K6-F1
#
_cell.length_a   1.000
_cell.length_b   1.000
_cell.length_c   1.000
_cell.angle_alpha   90.00
_cell.angle_beta   90.00
_cell.angle_gamma   90.00
#
_symmetry.space_group_name_H-M   'P 1'
#
loop_
_entity.id
_entity.type
_entity.pdbx_description
1 polymer ?
#
loop_
_entity_poly.entity_id
_entity_poly.type
_entity_poly.pdbx_seq_one_letter_code
_entity_poly.pdbx_strand_id
1 'polypeptide(L)' 'MKDRVTIKIPRELYETLQPMVEGTGFSSVTEFIVFVMRTLASTGRIDEEDKLTEDEVKIIKERLKRLGYL' A
#
# COMPACT_ATOMS: atom_id res chain seq x y z
N MET A 1 7.06 -18.90 17.01
CA MET A 1 6.95 -17.55 16.41
C MET A 1 7.65 -17.60 15.06
N LYS A 2 7.07 -17.02 14.00
CA LYS A 2 7.77 -16.92 12.70
C LYS A 2 8.98 -16.00 12.85
N ASP A 3 10.09 -16.34 12.18
CA ASP A 3 11.25 -15.46 12.09
C ASP A 3 10.85 -14.10 11.51
N ARG A 4 11.38 -13.03 12.11
CA ARG A 4 11.14 -11.65 11.69
C ARG A 4 12.46 -11.02 11.32
N VAL A 5 12.45 -10.24 10.24
CA VAL A 5 13.58 -9.41 9.82
C VAL A 5 13.26 -7.95 10.10
N THR A 6 14.29 -7.16 10.42
CA THR A 6 14.15 -5.70 10.60
C THR A 6 14.46 -4.99 9.29
N ILE A 7 13.59 -4.08 8.89
CA ILE A 7 13.75 -3.25 7.70
C ILE A 7 13.92 -1.80 8.16
N LYS A 8 14.94 -1.12 7.65
CA LYS A 8 15.11 0.32 7.86
C LYS A 8 14.31 1.07 6.80
N ILE A 9 13.54 2.06 7.24
CA ILE A 9 12.83 2.99 6.35
C ILE A 9 13.16 4.43 6.78
N PRO A 10 13.05 5.42 5.88
CA PRO A 10 13.17 6.82 6.24
C PRO A 10 12.20 7.18 7.37
N ARG A 11 12.69 7.96 8.34
CA ARG A 11 11.89 8.40 9.50
C ARG A 11 10.63 9.14 9.06
N GLU A 12 10.76 10.04 8.09
CA GLU A 12 9.66 10.83 7.54
C GLU A 12 8.52 9.96 7.00
N LEU A 13 8.86 8.82 6.38
CA LEU A 13 7.86 7.87 5.89
C LEU A 13 7.10 7.22 7.06
N TYR A 14 7.81 6.82 8.11
CA TYR A 14 7.17 6.24 9.30
C TYR A 14 6.23 7.25 9.97
N GLU A 15 6.67 8.48 10.15
CA GLU A 15 5.90 9.57 10.77
C GLU A 15 4.66 9.93 9.94
N THR A 16 4.77 9.91 8.61
CA THR A 16 3.63 10.11 7.69
C THR A 16 2.62 8.97 7.79
N LEU A 17 3.08 7.74 8.00
CA LEU A 17 2.21 6.55 8.08
C LEU A 17 1.49 6.42 9.44
N GLN A 18 2.03 6.97 10.53
CA GLN A 18 1.39 6.92 11.84
C GLN A 18 -0.07 7.42 11.84
N PRO A 19 -0.38 8.66 11.40
CA PRO A 19 -1.75 9.15 11.38
C PRO A 19 -2.64 8.41 10.39
N MET A 20 -2.08 7.79 9.34
CA MET A 20 -2.84 6.97 8.39
C MET A 20 -3.31 5.65 9.00
N VAL A 21 -2.63 5.18 10.03
CA VAL A 21 -2.94 3.94 10.75
C VAL A 21 -3.87 4.20 11.95
N GLU A 22 -3.89 5.43 12.46
CA GLU A 22 -4.82 5.82 13.54
C GLU A 22 -6.29 5.66 13.12
N GLY A 23 -7.08 5.01 13.97
CA GLY A 23 -8.50 4.73 13.70
C GLY A 23 -8.75 3.58 12.70
N THR A 24 -7.70 2.92 12.21
CA THR A 24 -7.83 1.70 11.41
C THR A 24 -7.83 0.44 12.29
N GLY A 25 -8.04 -0.73 11.70
CA GLY A 25 -7.93 -2.02 12.39
C GLY A 25 -6.49 -2.50 12.61
N PHE A 26 -5.48 -1.75 12.19
CA PHE A 26 -4.07 -2.12 12.36
C PHE A 26 -3.56 -1.68 13.73
N SER A 27 -2.86 -2.58 14.41
CA SER A 27 -2.26 -2.35 15.73
C SER A 27 -0.96 -1.54 15.67
N SER A 28 -0.34 -1.42 14.48
CA SER A 28 0.89 -0.67 14.29
C SER A 28 1.17 -0.36 12.82
N VAL A 29 2.04 0.63 12.59
CA VAL A 29 2.61 0.93 11.25
C VAL A 29 3.31 -0.29 10.66
N THR A 30 3.99 -1.09 11.49
CA THR A 30 4.64 -2.33 11.05
C THR A 30 3.62 -3.34 10.50
N GLU A 31 2.49 -3.51 11.16
CA GLU A 31 1.42 -4.41 10.69
C GLU A 31 0.83 -3.93 9.37
N PHE A 32 0.58 -2.62 9.25
CA PHE A 32 0.13 -1.99 8.02
C PHE A 32 1.11 -2.24 6.87
N ILE A 33 2.41 -1.99 7.07
CA ILE A 33 3.45 -2.23 6.05
C ILE A 33 3.48 -3.71 5.65
N VAL A 34 3.43 -4.63 6.61
CA VAL A 34 3.43 -6.07 6.32
C VAL A 34 2.20 -6.47 5.51
N PHE A 35 1.03 -5.92 5.82
CA PHE A 35 -0.20 -6.16 5.06
C PHE A 35 -0.05 -5.69 3.62
N VAL A 36 0.36 -4.44 3.40
CA VAL A 36 0.54 -3.86 2.06
C VAL A 36 1.56 -4.66 1.25
N MET A 37 2.73 -4.96 1.84
CA MET A 37 3.77 -5.74 1.18
C MET A 37 3.31 -7.16 0.84
N ARG A 38 2.50 -7.80 1.69
CA ARG A 38 1.91 -9.11 1.41
C ARG A 38 0.92 -9.04 0.26
N THR A 39 0.08 -8.01 0.23
CA THR A 39 -0.88 -7.79 -0.85
C THR A 39 -0.15 -7.62 -2.18
N LEU A 40 0.88 -6.77 -2.23
CA LEU A 40 1.72 -6.57 -3.42
C LEU A 40 2.46 -7.85 -3.84
N ALA A 41 2.97 -8.64 -2.89
CA ALA A 41 3.61 -9.91 -3.21
C ALA A 41 2.61 -10.98 -3.71
N SER A 42 1.35 -10.91 -3.25
CA SER A 42 0.30 -11.86 -3.62
C SER A 42 -0.29 -11.60 -5.01
N THR A 43 -0.17 -10.38 -5.52
CA THR A 43 -0.66 -10.00 -6.86
C THR A 43 0.25 -10.51 -7.99
N GLY A 44 1.37 -11.17 -7.68
CA GLY A 44 2.32 -11.67 -8.68
C GLY A 44 3.50 -10.72 -8.85
N ARG A 45 4.54 -11.16 -9.57
CA ARG A 45 5.78 -10.41 -9.77
C ARG A 45 5.49 -8.98 -10.21
N ILE A 46 6.20 -8.02 -9.62
CA ILE A 46 6.40 -6.68 -10.19
C ILE A 46 7.29 -6.86 -11.42
N ASP A 47 6.73 -7.42 -12.50
CA ASP A 47 7.34 -7.40 -13.82
C ASP A 47 7.15 -6.00 -14.42
N GLU A 48 8.01 -5.56 -15.33
CA GLU A 48 7.92 -4.22 -15.97
C GLU A 48 6.58 -3.95 -16.68
N GLU A 49 5.73 -4.97 -16.83
CA GLU A 49 4.35 -4.90 -17.32
C GLU A 49 3.35 -4.35 -16.29
N ASP A 50 3.71 -4.19 -15.01
CA ASP A 50 2.88 -3.54 -13.96
C ASP A 50 2.79 -2.00 -14.08
N LYS A 51 3.22 -1.43 -15.21
CA LYS A 51 2.77 -0.09 -15.60
C LYS A 51 1.30 -0.20 -15.98
N LEU A 52 0.42 0.26 -15.09
CA LEU A 52 -0.99 0.48 -15.42
C LEU A 52 -1.08 1.07 -16.83
N THR A 53 -1.71 0.32 -17.73
CA THR A 53 -1.97 0.81 -19.08
C THR A 53 -2.81 2.08 -18.99
N GLU A 54 -2.73 2.96 -20.00
CA GLU A 54 -3.52 4.20 -19.99
C GLU A 54 -5.03 3.92 -19.79
N ASP A 55 -5.51 2.78 -20.27
CA ASP A 55 -6.87 2.30 -20.10
C ASP A 55 -7.20 1.92 -18.64
N GLU A 56 -6.30 1.23 -17.94
CA GLU A 56 -6.48 0.91 -16.52
C GLU A 56 -6.45 2.17 -15.65
N VAL A 57 -5.55 3.11 -15.95
CA VAL A 57 -5.52 4.43 -15.29
C VAL A 57 -6.83 5.18 -15.51
N LYS A 58 -7.40 5.11 -16.72
CA LYS A 58 -8.68 5.75 -17.03
C LYS A 58 -9.83 5.13 -16.24
N ILE A 59 -9.89 3.80 -16.15
CA ILE A 59 -10.92 3.08 -15.38
C ILE A 59 -10.81 3.40 -13.88
N ILE A 60 -9.59 3.45 -13.34
CA ILE A 60 -9.35 3.83 -11.94
C ILE A 60 -9.78 5.28 -11.69
N LYS A 61 -9.43 6.22 -12.58
CA LYS A 61 -9.87 7.62 -12.49
C LYS A 61 -11.38 7.77 -12.51
N GLU A 62 -12.08 7.06 -13.39
CA GLU A 62 -13.55 7.08 -13.42
C GLU A 62 -14.16 6.49 -12.15
N ARG A 63 -13.56 5.42 -11.62
CA ARG A 63 -14.00 4.81 -10.35
C ARG A 63 -13.80 5.77 -9.18
N LEU A 64 -12.67 6.47 -9.14
CA LEU A 64 -12.38 7.48 -8.11
C LEU A 64 -13.34 8.67 -8.18
N LYS A 65 -13.68 9.16 -9.39
CA LYS A 65 -14.71 10.18 -9.60
C LYS A 65 -16.07 9.75 -9.07
N ARG A 66 -16.51 8.52 -9.37
CA ARG A 66 -17.79 7.98 -8.88
C ARG A 66 -17.84 7.86 -7.36
N LEU A 67 -16.69 7.64 -6.73
CA LEU A 67 -16.55 7.53 -5.29
C LEU A 67 -16.28 8.88 -4.61
N GLY A 68 -16.16 9.98 -5.37
CA GLY A 68 -16.00 11.34 -4.84
C GLY A 68 -14.57 11.68 -4.37
N TYR A 69 -13.57 10.91 -4.78
CA TYR A 69 -12.16 11.17 -4.43
C TYR A 69 -11.46 12.09 -5.44
N LEU A 70 -12.12 12.44 -6.56
CA LEU A 70 -11.61 13.22 -7.69
C LEU A 70 -12.74 14.06 -8.29
#